data_AF-A0A4R5UBA6-F1
#
_entry.id   AF-A0A4R5UBA6-F1
#
_cell.length_a   1.000
_cell.length_b   1.000
_cell.length_c   1.000
_cell.angle_alpha   90.00
_cell.angle_beta   90.00
_cell.angle_gamma   90.00
#
_symmetry.space_group_name_H-M   'P 1'
#
loop_
_entity.id
_entity.type
_entity.pdbx_description
1 polymer ?
#
loop_
_entity_poly.entity_id
_entity_poly.type
_entity_poly.pdbx_seq_one_letter_code
_entity_poly.pdbx_strand_id
1 'polypeptide(L)'
;MEIARWIILVVAAVTAIGGLCADWFIPFGARQHLKNPAWMPHAKFHNAQAILMGFGQGVLAIGLLVFIPLGVGNIVLAALISSIYWAALMVAPMFPGTAWVDPEFAEATPTPLGLHPQQLIGYILLCLLAIAVLSALAT
;
A
#
# COMPACT_ATOMS: atom_id res chain seq x y z
N MET A 1 -8.33 21.85 3.42
CA MET A 1 -8.25 20.63 4.28
C MET A 1 -9.22 19.49 3.89
N GLU A 2 -10.50 19.74 3.61
CA GLU A 2 -11.49 18.67 3.31
C GLU A 2 -11.13 17.78 2.10
N ILE A 3 -10.62 18.38 1.03
CA ILE A 3 -10.14 17.65 -0.17
C ILE A 3 -9.00 16.69 0.23
N ALA A 4 -8.02 17.17 1.01
CA ALA A 4 -6.93 16.34 1.50
C ALA A 4 -7.43 15.16 2.33
N ARG A 5 -8.42 15.38 3.19
CA ARG A 5 -9.06 14.33 4.00
C ARG A 5 -9.61 13.22 3.11
N TRP A 6 -10.40 13.56 2.09
CA TRP A 6 -11.00 12.55 1.20
C TRP A 6 -9.96 11.78 0.39
N ILE A 7 -8.93 12.46 -0.12
CA ILE A 7 -7.84 11.78 -0.82
C ILE A 7 -7.15 10.77 0.10
N ILE A 8 -6.79 11.18 1.32
CA ILE A 8 -6.10 10.29 2.26
C ILE A 8 -7.03 9.17 2.73
N LEU A 9 -8.32 9.40 2.92
CA LEU A 9 -9.27 8.33 3.27
C LEU A 9 -9.32 7.24 2.19
N VAL A 10 -9.31 7.61 0.91
CA VAL A 10 -9.22 6.64 -0.20
C VAL A 10 -7.91 5.87 -0.14
N VAL A 11 -6.77 6.56 0.00
CA VAL A 11 -5.46 5.90 0.07
C VAL A 11 -5.35 4.99 1.29
N ALA A 12 -5.82 5.43 2.45
CA ALA A 12 -5.83 4.67 3.69
C ALA A 12 -6.71 3.41 3.57
N ALA A 13 -7.87 3.52 2.92
CA ALA A 13 -8.72 2.36 2.64
C ALA A 13 -7.99 1.35 1.73
N VAL A 14 -7.37 1.81 0.64
CA VAL A 14 -6.57 0.92 -0.25
C VAL A 14 -5.40 0.31 0.51
N THR A 15 -4.73 1.05 1.40
CA THR A 15 -3.66 0.54 2.26
C THR A 15 -4.17 -0.53 3.22
N ALA A 16 -5.39 -0.34 3.77
CA ALA A 16 -5.97 -1.26 4.75
C ALA A 16 -6.30 -2.64 4.15
N ILE A 17 -6.86 -2.66 2.95
CA ILE A 17 -7.42 -3.90 2.36
C ILE A 17 -6.67 -4.38 1.11
N GLY A 18 -5.83 -3.55 0.49
CA GLY A 18 -5.19 -3.82 -0.80
C GLY A 18 -4.33 -5.08 -0.76
N GLY A 19 -3.45 -5.21 0.24
CA GLY A 19 -2.63 -6.39 0.43
C GLY A 19 -3.46 -7.65 0.66
N LEU A 20 -4.48 -7.59 1.52
CA LEU A 20 -5.37 -8.73 1.77
C LEU A 20 -6.12 -9.16 0.48
N CYS A 21 -6.59 -8.19 -0.30
CA CYS A 21 -7.25 -8.45 -1.57
C CYS A 21 -6.30 -9.10 -2.57
N ALA A 22 -5.12 -8.52 -2.80
CA ALA A 22 -4.15 -9.03 -3.76
C ALA A 22 -3.58 -10.40 -3.34
N ASP A 23 -3.24 -10.57 -2.07
CA ASP A 23 -2.39 -11.67 -1.62
C ASP A 23 -3.20 -12.89 -1.14
N TRP A 24 -4.51 -12.72 -0.91
CA TRP A 24 -5.39 -13.79 -0.43
C TRP A 24 -6.67 -13.99 -1.24
N PHE A 25 -7.41 -12.93 -1.54
CA PHE A 25 -8.74 -13.05 -2.13
C PHE A 25 -8.74 -13.14 -3.66
N ILE A 26 -7.98 -12.29 -4.34
CA ILE A 26 -7.92 -12.25 -5.80
C ILE A 26 -7.10 -13.46 -6.28
N PRO A 27 -7.69 -14.43 -7.01
CA PRO A 27 -7.00 -15.68 -7.34
C PRO A 27 -5.66 -15.49 -8.06
N PHE A 28 -5.60 -14.50 -8.94
CA PHE A 28 -4.39 -14.19 -9.69
C PHE A 28 -3.23 -13.72 -8.80
N GLY A 29 -3.47 -12.83 -7.83
CA GLY A 29 -2.44 -12.35 -6.92
C GLY A 29 -2.15 -13.37 -5.81
N ALA A 30 -3.18 -14.06 -5.31
CA ALA A 30 -3.03 -14.98 -4.19
C ALA A 30 -2.12 -16.17 -4.51
N ARG A 31 -2.17 -16.69 -5.75
CA ARG A 31 -1.24 -17.75 -6.21
C ARG A 31 0.21 -17.28 -6.31
N GLN A 32 0.46 -15.97 -6.36
CA GLN A 32 1.79 -15.36 -6.34
C GLN A 32 2.27 -15.05 -4.91
N HIS A 33 1.39 -15.18 -3.90
CA HIS A 33 1.65 -14.79 -2.51
C HIS A 33 1.27 -15.91 -1.53
N LEU A 34 0.36 -15.69 -0.56
CA LEU A 34 0.05 -16.64 0.51
C LEU A 34 -0.38 -18.03 0.03
N LYS A 35 -1.05 -18.12 -1.13
CA LYS A 35 -1.50 -19.38 -1.70
C LYS A 35 -0.48 -20.02 -2.65
N ASN A 36 0.71 -19.43 -2.81
CA ASN A 36 1.80 -20.05 -3.55
C ASN A 36 2.36 -21.26 -2.77
N PRO A 37 2.32 -22.50 -3.30
CA PRO A 37 2.92 -23.65 -2.66
C PRO A 37 4.46 -23.60 -2.64
N ALA A 38 5.11 -22.86 -3.54
CA ALA A 38 6.57 -22.72 -3.60
C ALA A 38 7.12 -21.82 -2.48
N TRP A 39 6.30 -20.93 -1.92
CA TRP A 39 6.72 -20.09 -0.80
C TRP A 39 6.89 -20.90 0.48
N MET A 40 8.09 -20.81 1.06
CA MET A 40 8.37 -21.38 2.37
C MET A 40 7.47 -20.75 3.46
N PRO A 41 7.17 -21.48 4.55
CA PRO A 41 6.31 -20.97 5.63
C PRO A 41 6.71 -19.58 6.17
N HIS A 42 8.01 -19.28 6.24
CA HIS A 42 8.49 -18.00 6.75
C HIS A 42 8.26 -16.83 5.77
N ALA A 43 8.31 -17.06 4.46
CA ALA A 43 7.93 -16.04 3.48
C ALA A 43 6.44 -15.68 3.61
N LYS A 44 5.58 -16.69 3.80
CA LYS A 44 4.15 -16.50 4.08
C LYS A 44 3.90 -15.74 5.38
N PHE A 45 4.71 -16.00 6.41
CA PHE A 45 4.67 -15.24 7.67
C PHE A 45 4.94 -13.74 7.43
N HIS A 46 6.02 -13.39 6.72
CA HIS A 46 6.32 -11.98 6.42
C HIS A 46 5.29 -11.31 5.52
N ASN A 47 4.69 -12.05 4.59
CA ASN A 47 3.60 -11.52 3.79
C ASN A 47 2.33 -11.28 4.62
N ALA A 48 1.93 -12.22 5.49
CA ALA A 48 0.84 -12.01 6.44
C ALA A 48 1.13 -10.83 7.40
N GLN A 49 2.38 -10.69 7.86
CA GLN A 49 2.83 -9.54 8.63
C GLN A 49 2.64 -8.23 7.85
N ALA A 50 3.02 -8.17 6.57
CA ALA A 50 2.84 -7.01 5.72
C ALA A 50 1.35 -6.65 5.52
N ILE A 51 0.49 -7.66 5.29
CA ILE A 51 -0.97 -7.47 5.20
C ILE A 51 -1.51 -6.82 6.49
N LEU A 52 -1.12 -7.34 7.65
CA LEU A 52 -1.57 -6.82 8.95
C LEU A 52 -1.04 -5.41 9.24
N MET A 53 0.19 -5.10 8.83
CA MET A 53 0.75 -3.75 8.92
C MET A 53 -0.04 -2.77 8.06
N GLY A 54 -0.32 -3.12 6.80
CA GLY A 54 -1.17 -2.30 5.90
C GLY A 54 -2.56 -2.08 6.49
N PHE A 55 -3.21 -3.13 6.99
CA PHE A 55 -4.50 -3.06 7.68
C PHE A 55 -4.46 -2.08 8.86
N GLY A 56 -3.50 -2.26 9.78
CA GLY A 56 -3.35 -1.40 10.95
C GLY A 56 -3.08 0.06 10.58
N GLN A 57 -2.21 0.32 9.60
CA GLN A 57 -1.89 1.66 9.11
C GLN A 57 -3.12 2.35 8.52
N GLY A 58 -3.88 1.66 7.67
CA GLY A 58 -5.07 2.22 7.06
C GLY A 58 -6.18 2.52 8.09
N VAL A 59 -6.44 1.59 9.02
CA VAL A 59 -7.40 1.81 10.12
C VAL A 59 -6.98 2.99 11.00
N LEU A 60 -5.69 3.09 11.33
CA LEU A 60 -5.17 4.19 12.14
C LEU A 60 -5.32 5.54 11.43
N ALA A 61 -4.95 5.63 10.14
CA ALA A 61 -5.09 6.84 9.36
C ALA A 61 -6.57 7.26 9.20
N ILE A 62 -7.47 6.31 8.95
CA ILE A 62 -8.92 6.58 8.91
C ILE A 62 -9.40 7.09 10.27
N GLY A 63 -9.02 6.43 11.36
CA GLY A 63 -9.41 6.83 12.71
C GLY A 63 -8.99 8.26 13.05
N LEU A 64 -7.77 8.64 12.68
CA LEU A 64 -7.26 10.01 12.83
C LEU A 64 -8.08 11.03 12.05
N LEU A 65 -8.54 10.70 10.83
CA LEU A 65 -9.26 11.64 9.97
C LEU A 65 -10.76 11.74 10.25
N VAL A 66 -11.35 10.71 10.85
CA VAL A 66 -12.79 10.64 11.13
C VAL A 66 -13.12 11.09 12.56
N PHE A 67 -12.31 10.70 13.54
CA PHE A 67 -12.66 10.85 14.96
C PHE A 67 -11.90 11.96 15.67
N ILE A 68 -10.84 12.50 15.08
CA ILE A 68 -10.03 13.57 15.68
C ILE A 68 -10.29 14.88 14.93
N PRO A 69 -10.35 16.04 15.61
CA PRO A 69 -10.53 17.33 14.95
C PRO A 69 -9.55 17.55 13.80
N LEU A 70 -10.08 17.99 12.66
CA LEU A 70 -9.29 18.16 11.45
C LEU A 70 -8.32 19.33 11.61
N GLY A 71 -7.05 19.07 11.33
CA GLY A 71 -6.00 20.08 11.30
C GLY A 71 -4.84 19.59 10.45
N VAL A 72 -3.98 20.52 10.02
CA VAL A 72 -2.82 20.21 9.16
C VAL A 72 -1.95 19.10 9.76
N GLY A 73 -1.71 19.13 11.07
CA GLY A 73 -0.93 18.08 11.76
C GLY A 73 -1.53 16.68 11.60
N ASN A 74 -2.85 16.54 11.78
CA ASN A 74 -3.53 15.25 11.64
C ASN A 74 -3.60 14.78 10.18
N ILE A 75 -3.75 15.70 9.22
CA ILE A 75 -3.66 15.41 7.79
C ILE A 75 -2.29 14.86 7.43
N VAL A 76 -1.22 15.57 7.83
CA VAL A 76 0.16 15.16 7.54
C VAL A 76 0.46 13.82 8.22
N LEU A 77 0.06 13.63 9.46
CA LEU A 77 0.26 12.38 10.18
C LEU A 77 -0.46 11.19 9.52
N ALA A 78 -1.73 11.37 9.13
CA ALA A 78 -2.48 10.31 8.43
C ALA A 78 -1.87 9.99 7.05
N ALA A 79 -1.37 10.99 6.33
CA ALA A 79 -0.65 10.80 5.08
C ALA A 79 0.67 10.04 5.30
N LEU A 80 1.45 10.41 6.31
CA LEU A 80 2.70 9.72 6.66
C LEU A 80 2.44 8.25 7.01
N ILE A 81 1.47 7.97 7.89
CA ILE A 81 1.10 6.61 8.28
C ILE A 81 0.74 5.76 7.06
N SER A 82 -0.06 6.30 6.14
CA SER A 82 -0.46 5.62 4.91
C SER A 82 0.72 5.45 3.94
N SER A 83 1.62 6.43 3.86
CA SER A 83 2.76 6.43 2.93
C SER A 83 3.82 5.36 3.26
N ILE A 84 4.03 5.05 4.54
CA ILE A 84 5.10 4.15 4.99
C ILE A 84 4.99 2.78 4.29
N TYR A 85 3.77 2.26 4.14
CA TYR A 85 3.55 0.97 3.47
C TYR A 85 4.03 1.00 2.01
N TRP A 86 3.58 2.01 1.25
CA TRP A 86 3.90 2.14 -0.17
C TRP A 86 5.37 2.51 -0.40
N ALA A 87 5.95 3.37 0.44
CA ALA A 87 7.36 3.72 0.38
C ALA A 87 8.25 2.51 0.68
N ALA A 88 7.92 1.71 1.70
CA ALA A 88 8.64 0.46 1.99
C ALA A 88 8.54 -0.52 0.83
N LEU A 89 7.36 -0.65 0.22
CA LEU A 89 7.14 -1.48 -0.97
C LEU A 89 8.01 -1.00 -2.16
N MET A 90 8.14 0.31 -2.38
CA MET A 90 9.01 0.89 -3.43
C MET A 90 10.50 0.60 -3.23
N VAL A 91 10.95 0.55 -1.97
CA VAL A 91 12.37 0.36 -1.63
C VAL A 91 12.74 -1.12 -1.46
N ALA A 92 11.77 -2.00 -1.21
CA ALA A 92 12.00 -3.43 -1.00
C ALA A 92 12.92 -4.09 -2.05
N PRO A 93 12.76 -3.87 -3.38
CA PRO A 93 13.63 -4.45 -4.41
C PRO A 93 15.11 -4.09 -4.31
N MET A 94 15.46 -3.05 -3.55
CA MET A 94 16.86 -2.67 -3.32
C MET A 94 17.58 -3.65 -2.39
N PHE A 95 16.83 -4.49 -1.66
CA PHE A 95 17.40 -5.53 -0.81
C PHE A 95 17.74 -6.78 -1.65
N PRO A 96 18.94 -7.38 -1.48
CA PRO A 96 19.34 -8.56 -2.23
C PRO A 96 18.34 -9.72 -2.10
N GLY A 97 18.02 -10.37 -3.23
CA GLY A 97 17.13 -11.52 -3.26
C GLY A 97 15.64 -11.19 -3.22
N THR A 98 15.26 -9.92 -3.34
CA THR A 98 13.86 -9.50 -3.48
C THR A 98 13.54 -9.12 -4.93
N ALA A 99 12.29 -9.33 -5.34
CA ALA A 99 11.80 -8.98 -6.67
C ALA A 99 10.34 -8.55 -6.61
N TRP A 100 9.88 -7.83 -7.63
CA TRP A 100 8.46 -7.48 -7.79
C TRP A 100 7.58 -8.69 -8.09
N VAL A 101 8.15 -9.68 -8.77
CA VAL A 101 7.44 -10.88 -9.19
C VAL A 101 8.43 -12.03 -9.17
N ASP A 102 7.98 -13.20 -8.71
CA ASP A 102 8.79 -14.41 -8.82
C ASP A 102 8.98 -14.78 -10.30
N PRO A 103 10.14 -15.36 -10.69
CA PRO A 103 10.42 -15.72 -12.08
C PRO A 103 9.33 -16.59 -12.74
N GLU A 104 8.69 -17.46 -11.96
CA GLU A 104 7.61 -18.35 -12.42
C GLU A 104 6.36 -17.61 -12.91
N PHE A 105 6.16 -16.34 -12.52
CA PHE A 105 5.02 -15.53 -12.93
C PHE A 105 5.38 -14.35 -13.84
N ALA A 106 6.64 -14.21 -14.24
CA ALA A 106 7.11 -13.07 -15.01
C ALA A 106 6.31 -12.87 -16.32
N GLU A 107 6.05 -13.95 -17.05
CA GLU A 107 5.28 -13.89 -18.32
C GLU A 107 3.79 -13.65 -18.11
N ALA A 108 3.24 -14.15 -17.00
CA ALA A 108 1.81 -14.05 -16.72
C ALA A 108 1.40 -12.73 -16.06
N THR A 109 2.37 -11.95 -15.58
CA THR A 109 2.12 -10.72 -14.82
C THR A 109 2.04 -9.52 -15.74
N PRO A 110 0.89 -8.82 -15.80
CA PRO A 110 0.75 -7.68 -16.68
C PRO A 110 1.67 -6.54 -16.25
N THR A 111 2.24 -5.84 -17.23
CA THR A 111 3.12 -4.68 -17.03
C THR A 111 2.52 -3.42 -17.65
N PRO A 112 1.38 -2.91 -17.12
CA PRO A 112 0.79 -1.67 -17.63
C PRO A 112 1.80 -0.52 -17.56
N LEU A 113 2.00 0.18 -18.68
CA LEU A 113 2.99 1.25 -18.80
C LEU A 113 4.44 0.80 -18.48
N GLY A 114 4.73 -0.50 -18.62
CA GLY A 114 6.04 -1.07 -18.29
C GLY A 114 6.30 -1.24 -16.79
N LEU A 115 5.28 -1.10 -15.93
CA LEU A 115 5.39 -1.22 -14.48
C LEU A 115 4.63 -2.43 -13.95
N HIS A 116 5.13 -3.07 -12.89
CA HIS A 116 4.35 -4.07 -12.17
C HIS A 116 3.13 -3.41 -11.48
N PRO A 117 2.02 -4.14 -11.29
CA PRO A 117 0.78 -3.56 -10.75
C PRO A 117 0.99 -2.84 -9.41
N GLN A 118 1.75 -3.44 -8.49
CA GLN A 118 2.05 -2.83 -7.19
C GLN A 118 2.95 -1.59 -7.28
N GLN A 119 3.80 -1.51 -8.31
CA GLN A 119 4.61 -0.31 -8.57
C GLN A 119 3.72 0.83 -9.05
N LEU A 120 2.90 0.58 -10.07
CA LEU A 120 2.01 1.59 -10.63
C LEU A 120 1.04 2.12 -9.55
N ILE A 121 0.43 1.22 -8.79
CA ILE A 121 -0.46 1.58 -7.68
C ILE A 121 0.32 2.38 -6.63
N GLY A 122 1.51 1.92 -6.22
CA GLY A 122 2.32 2.62 -5.22
C GLY A 122 2.66 4.05 -5.64
N TYR A 123 3.08 4.28 -6.88
CA TYR A 123 3.34 5.63 -7.39
C TYR A 123 2.08 6.51 -7.38
N ILE A 124 0.94 5.99 -7.85
CA ILE A 124 -0.33 6.74 -7.84
C ILE A 124 -0.69 7.14 -6.41
N LEU A 125 -0.65 6.21 -5.47
CA LEU A 125 -1.05 6.47 -4.08
C LEU A 125 -0.08 7.42 -3.37
N LEU A 126 1.23 7.29 -3.59
CA LEU A 126 2.21 8.23 -3.05
C LEU A 126 2.04 9.64 -3.63
N CYS A 127 1.77 9.77 -4.93
CA CYS A 127 1.47 11.06 -5.57
C CYS A 127 0.19 11.68 -4.99
N LEU A 128 -0.87 10.89 -4.79
CA LEU A 128 -2.11 11.35 -4.17
C LEU A 128 -1.88 11.87 -2.74
N LEU A 129 -1.09 11.16 -1.93
CA LEU A 129 -0.73 11.60 -0.59
C LEU A 129 0.07 12.91 -0.60
N ALA A 130 1.02 13.06 -1.53
CA ALA A 130 1.76 14.31 -1.71
C ALA A 130 0.82 15.48 -2.08
N ILE A 131 -0.08 15.27 -3.03
CA ILE A 131 -1.10 16.26 -3.43
C ILE A 131 -1.98 16.63 -2.23
N ALA A 132 -2.44 15.64 -1.46
CA ALA A 132 -3.25 15.87 -0.27
C ALA A 132 -2.53 16.77 0.75
N VAL A 133 -1.27 16.47 1.06
CA VAL A 133 -0.44 17.27 1.99
C VAL A 133 -0.25 18.68 1.46
N LEU A 134 0.16 18.85 0.20
CA LEU A 134 0.36 20.17 -0.41
C LEU A 134 -0.94 20.99 -0.40
N SER A 135 -2.08 20.37 -0.69
CA SER A 135 -3.38 21.04 -0.68
C SER A 135 -3.82 21.46 0.74
N ALA A 136 -3.41 20.74 1.77
CA ALA A 136 -3.72 21.09 3.16
C ALA A 136 -2.81 22.19 3.70
N LEU A 137 -1.56 22.25 3.24
CA LEU A 137 -0.61 23.31 3.61
C LEU A 137 -0.94 24.66 2.95
N ALA A 138 -1.69 24.64 1.85
CA ALA A 138 -2.10 25.83 1.11
C ALA A 138 -3.44 26.45 1.59
N THR A 139 -4.08 25.87 2.61
CA THR A 139 -5.36 26.33 3.20
C THR A 139 -5.18 26.77 4.64
#